data_AF-A0A542UQT0-F1
#
_entry.id   AF-A0A542UQT0-F1
#
_cell.length_a   1.000
_cell.length_b   1.000
_cell.length_c   1.000
_cell.angle_alpha   90.00
_cell.angle_beta   90.00
_cell.angle_gamma   90.00
#
_symmetry.space_group_name_H-M   'P 1'
#
loop_
_entity.id
_entity.type
_entity.pdbx_description
1 polymer ?
#
loop_
_entity_poly.entity_id
_entity_poly.type
_entity_poly.pdbx_seq_one_letter_code
_entity_poly.pdbx_strand_id
1 'polypeptide(L)'
;MTGIISTDGAKRLVLVSGRAHPELAVEVAENLGVELVPTDAYDFANGEIYVRFGESVRGADAFVLQSHGSPINQWIMEQLLMVDALKRASAKTITVVAPFYGYARQDKKHRGREPISARLMADLFLTAGADRLMSVDLHAAQTQGYFDGPVDHLWAQPILVEYVRTRVDLSNVAVVSPDAGRIRVAEQWAAKLGDCPLAFVHKTRDIRAANKAVANRVVGDVEGRTCVIVDDLIDTAGTIAGAVRVVLEAGAKDVIVAATHGVLSDPAAERLQACGAREVIITDTLPIPEERRFPQLTVLSIAPLLARAIREVFDDGSVTSLFDGNA
;
A
#
# COMPACT_ATOMS: atom_id res chain seq x y z
N MET A 1 -7.11 -25.51 -10.00
CA MET A 1 -8.52 -25.12 -10.23
C MET A 1 -8.61 -23.61 -10.19
N THR A 2 -9.14 -23.00 -11.25
CA THR A 2 -9.38 -21.56 -11.36
C THR A 2 -10.65 -21.15 -10.59
N GLY A 3 -10.46 -20.93 -9.30
CA GLY A 3 -11.48 -20.41 -8.39
C GLY A 3 -11.95 -21.36 -7.28
N ILE A 4 -12.75 -20.82 -6.37
CA ILE A 4 -13.41 -21.56 -5.28
C ILE A 4 -14.91 -21.48 -5.46
N ILE A 5 -15.57 -22.62 -5.30
CA ILE A 5 -17.02 -22.70 -5.17
C ILE A 5 -17.32 -22.68 -3.68
N SER A 6 -18.29 -21.85 -3.26
CA SER A 6 -18.73 -21.83 -1.86
C SER A 6 -19.22 -23.21 -1.42
N THR A 7 -19.20 -23.48 -0.12
CA THR A 7 -19.58 -24.78 0.46
C THR A 7 -21.01 -25.22 0.12
N ASP A 8 -21.91 -24.27 -0.16
CA ASP A 8 -23.29 -24.49 -0.60
C ASP A 8 -23.47 -24.55 -2.13
N GLY A 9 -22.40 -24.35 -2.91
CA GLY A 9 -22.43 -24.35 -4.37
C GLY A 9 -22.95 -23.07 -5.03
N ALA A 10 -23.31 -22.04 -4.24
CA ALA A 10 -24.05 -20.86 -4.72
C ALA A 10 -23.17 -19.73 -5.26
N LYS A 11 -21.90 -19.65 -4.86
CA LYS A 11 -20.95 -18.61 -5.27
C LYS A 11 -19.71 -19.20 -5.90
N ARG A 12 -19.09 -18.45 -6.81
CA ARG A 12 -17.84 -18.81 -7.46
C ARG A 12 -16.87 -17.65 -7.41
N LEU A 13 -15.79 -17.78 -6.66
CA LEU A 13 -14.69 -16.83 -6.62
C LEU A 13 -13.78 -17.02 -7.83
N VAL A 14 -13.41 -15.94 -8.50
CA VAL A 14 -12.30 -15.94 -9.47
C VAL A 14 -11.32 -14.83 -9.14
N LEU A 15 -10.03 -15.13 -9.23
CA LEU A 15 -8.96 -14.14 -9.11
C LEU A 15 -8.34 -13.91 -10.49
N VAL A 16 -8.36 -12.66 -10.94
CA VAL A 16 -7.67 -12.20 -12.15
C VAL A 16 -6.60 -11.18 -11.76
N SER A 17 -5.50 -11.14 -12.51
CA SER A 17 -4.40 -10.22 -12.26
C SER A 17 -4.02 -9.46 -13.51
N GLY A 18 -3.62 -8.21 -13.33
CA GLY A 18 -2.92 -7.46 -14.35
C GLY A 18 -1.41 -7.76 -14.37
N ARG A 19 -0.67 -7.02 -15.20
CA ARG A 19 0.75 -7.25 -15.50
C ARG A 19 1.73 -6.51 -14.58
N ALA A 20 1.27 -5.63 -13.70
CA ALA A 20 2.18 -4.77 -12.93
C ALA A 20 2.95 -5.51 -11.83
N HIS A 21 2.35 -6.54 -11.20
CA HIS A 21 3.00 -7.32 -10.15
C HIS A 21 2.56 -8.79 -10.13
N PRO A 22 2.95 -9.60 -11.13
CA PRO A 22 2.53 -10.99 -11.24
C PRO A 22 2.93 -11.86 -10.03
N GLU A 23 4.08 -11.58 -9.42
CA GLU A 23 4.62 -12.33 -8.28
C GLU A 23 3.66 -12.27 -7.08
N LEU A 24 3.21 -11.06 -6.70
CA LEU A 24 2.22 -10.88 -5.63
C LEU A 24 0.90 -11.59 -5.98
N ALA A 25 0.48 -11.54 -7.25
CA ALA A 25 -0.77 -12.18 -7.65
C ALA A 25 -0.73 -13.70 -7.53
N VAL A 26 0.39 -14.32 -7.88
CA VAL A 26 0.63 -15.75 -7.68
C VAL A 26 0.62 -16.08 -6.19
N GLU A 27 1.32 -15.31 -5.36
CA GLU A 27 1.36 -15.56 -3.91
C GLU A 27 -0.02 -15.41 -3.25
N VAL A 28 -0.83 -14.42 -3.68
CA VAL A 28 -2.22 -14.26 -3.22
C VAL A 28 -3.06 -15.47 -3.64
N ALA A 29 -2.90 -15.94 -4.89
CA ALA A 29 -3.63 -17.11 -5.40
C ALA A 29 -3.26 -18.39 -4.61
N GLU A 30 -1.98 -18.59 -4.30
CA GLU A 30 -1.49 -19.69 -3.47
C GLU A 30 -2.09 -19.66 -2.06
N ASN A 31 -2.08 -18.49 -1.40
CA ASN A 31 -2.70 -18.31 -0.07
C ASN A 31 -4.23 -18.52 -0.10
N LEU A 32 -4.89 -18.22 -1.22
CA LEU A 32 -6.32 -18.49 -1.42
C LEU A 32 -6.62 -19.95 -1.77
N GLY A 33 -5.63 -20.74 -2.18
CA GLY A 33 -5.81 -22.10 -2.69
C GLY A 33 -6.46 -22.16 -4.08
N VAL A 34 -6.21 -21.17 -4.95
CA VAL A 34 -6.76 -21.08 -6.31
C VAL A 34 -5.66 -20.85 -7.35
N GLU A 35 -5.98 -21.08 -8.61
CA GLU A 35 -5.19 -20.58 -9.75
C GLU A 35 -5.75 -19.25 -10.25
N LEU A 36 -4.85 -18.40 -10.76
CA LEU A 36 -5.23 -17.21 -11.52
C LEU A 36 -5.96 -17.62 -12.80
N VAL A 37 -7.03 -16.90 -13.15
CA VAL A 37 -7.69 -17.09 -14.44
C VAL A 37 -6.70 -16.73 -15.56
N PRO A 38 -6.47 -17.63 -16.54
CA PRO A 38 -5.64 -17.33 -17.70
C PRO A 38 -6.11 -16.05 -18.39
N THR A 39 -5.20 -15.11 -18.63
CA THR A 39 -5.52 -13.79 -19.18
C THR A 39 -4.54 -13.44 -20.29
N ASP A 40 -5.07 -13.15 -21.48
CA ASP A 40 -4.32 -12.58 -22.59
C ASP A 40 -4.26 -11.06 -22.39
N ALA A 41 -3.08 -10.53 -22.07
CA ALA A 41 -2.86 -9.08 -21.90
C ALA A 41 -1.57 -8.63 -22.59
N TYR A 42 -1.66 -7.65 -23.49
CA TYR A 42 -0.53 -7.12 -24.24
C TYR A 42 -0.82 -5.72 -24.78
N ASP A 43 0.23 -5.02 -25.22
CA ASP A 43 0.12 -3.70 -25.82
C ASP A 43 0.18 -3.81 -27.36
N PHE A 44 -0.73 -3.12 -28.04
CA PHE A 44 -0.64 -2.92 -29.49
C PHE A 44 0.51 -1.96 -29.83
N ALA A 45 0.95 -1.95 -31.09
CA ALA A 45 2.07 -1.12 -31.54
C ALA A 45 1.89 0.40 -31.29
N ASN A 46 0.65 0.88 -31.14
CA ASN A 46 0.32 2.28 -30.84
C ASN A 46 0.17 2.57 -29.34
N GLY A 47 0.38 1.60 -28.46
CA GLY A 47 0.28 1.75 -27.01
C GLY A 47 -1.12 1.50 -26.43
N GLU A 48 -2.10 1.10 -27.23
CA GLU A 48 -3.38 0.61 -26.70
C GLU A 48 -3.20 -0.74 -26.00
N ILE A 49 -3.94 -0.96 -24.91
CA ILE A 49 -3.85 -2.18 -24.11
C ILE A 49 -4.99 -3.13 -24.52
N TYR A 50 -4.66 -4.38 -24.82
CA TYR A 50 -5.62 -5.46 -25.01
C TYR A 50 -5.70 -6.33 -23.75
N VAL A 51 -6.92 -6.73 -23.36
CA VAL A 51 -7.18 -7.65 -22.25
C VAL A 51 -8.31 -8.61 -22.62
N ARG A 52 -8.10 -9.92 -22.39
CA ARG A 52 -9.14 -10.94 -22.53
C ARG A 52 -8.93 -12.09 -21.54
N PHE A 53 -10.00 -12.47 -20.84
CA PHE A 53 -9.99 -13.67 -19.99
C PHE A 53 -10.16 -14.94 -20.84
N GLY A 54 -9.32 -15.93 -20.59
CA GLY A 54 -9.30 -17.22 -21.31
C GLY A 54 -10.42 -18.18 -20.88
N GLU A 55 -11.11 -17.89 -19.78
CA GLU A 55 -12.20 -18.70 -19.24
C GLU A 55 -13.46 -17.87 -18.98
N SER A 56 -14.60 -18.55 -18.86
CA SER A 56 -15.86 -17.88 -18.50
C SER A 56 -15.81 -17.37 -17.06
N VAL A 57 -16.11 -16.08 -16.90
CA VAL A 57 -16.31 -15.41 -15.59
C VAL A 57 -17.78 -15.13 -15.30
N ARG A 58 -18.70 -15.64 -16.14
CA ARG A 58 -20.14 -15.40 -16.01
C ARG A 58 -20.63 -15.85 -14.63
N GLY A 59 -21.32 -14.96 -13.93
CA GLY A 59 -21.90 -15.22 -12.61
C GLY A 59 -20.88 -15.36 -11.48
N ALA A 60 -19.59 -15.16 -11.74
CA ALA A 60 -18.55 -15.23 -10.71
C ALA A 60 -18.46 -13.94 -9.89
N ASP A 61 -18.02 -14.07 -8.65
CA ASP A 61 -17.54 -13.00 -7.80
C ASP A 61 -16.04 -12.79 -8.12
N ALA A 62 -15.76 -11.77 -8.91
CA ALA A 62 -14.45 -11.54 -9.50
C ALA A 62 -13.63 -10.55 -8.68
N PHE A 63 -12.39 -10.93 -8.35
CA PHE A 63 -11.40 -10.07 -7.71
C PHE A 63 -10.33 -9.73 -8.74
N VAL A 64 -10.18 -8.45 -9.08
CA VAL A 64 -9.21 -7.97 -10.07
C VAL A 64 -8.05 -7.27 -9.38
N LEU A 65 -6.93 -7.97 -9.30
CA LEU A 65 -5.73 -7.54 -8.60
C LEU A 65 -4.77 -6.79 -9.53
N GLN A 66 -4.39 -5.57 -9.16
CA GLN A 66 -3.34 -4.80 -9.84
C GLN A 66 -2.75 -3.76 -8.89
N SER A 67 -1.43 -3.70 -8.81
CA SER A 67 -0.73 -2.61 -8.11
C SER A 67 -0.44 -1.44 -9.05
N HIS A 68 -0.66 -0.21 -8.60
CA HIS A 68 -0.47 1.00 -9.42
C HIS A 68 0.96 1.58 -9.32
N GLY A 69 1.96 0.78 -9.72
CA GLY A 69 3.38 1.17 -9.75
C GLY A 69 3.77 2.05 -10.94
N SER A 70 5.06 2.27 -11.20
CA SER A 70 5.50 2.95 -12.43
C SER A 70 5.50 1.97 -13.62
N PRO A 71 5.02 2.33 -14.82
CA PRO A 71 4.27 3.55 -15.18
C PRO A 71 2.80 3.52 -14.74
N ILE A 72 2.42 4.45 -13.86
CA ILE A 72 1.14 4.41 -13.12
C ILE A 72 -0.12 4.43 -13.98
N ASN A 73 -0.12 5.21 -15.05
CA ASN A 73 -1.29 5.35 -15.91
C ASN A 73 -1.58 4.09 -16.72
N GLN A 74 -0.53 3.38 -17.13
CA GLN A 74 -0.68 2.14 -17.89
C GLN A 74 -1.39 1.09 -17.03
N TRP A 75 -0.96 0.91 -15.78
CA TRP A 75 -1.52 -0.09 -14.88
C TRP A 75 -2.94 0.24 -14.43
N ILE A 76 -3.25 1.52 -14.22
CA ILE A 76 -4.63 1.98 -13.97
C ILE A 76 -5.52 1.71 -15.19
N MET A 77 -5.09 2.10 -16.39
CA MET A 77 -5.86 1.87 -17.61
C MET A 77 -6.09 0.39 -17.88
N GLU A 78 -5.07 -0.45 -17.67
CA GLU A 78 -5.22 -1.90 -17.78
C GLU A 78 -6.26 -2.43 -16.80
N GLN A 79 -6.22 -2.03 -15.52
CA GLN A 79 -7.20 -2.51 -14.55
C GLN A 79 -8.62 -2.04 -14.88
N LEU A 80 -8.79 -0.82 -15.39
CA LEU A 80 -10.08 -0.33 -15.87
C LEU A 80 -10.62 -1.17 -17.04
N LEU A 81 -9.76 -1.56 -17.99
CA LEU A 81 -10.13 -2.43 -19.10
C LEU A 81 -10.47 -3.85 -18.62
N MET A 82 -9.75 -4.37 -17.61
CA MET A 82 -10.09 -5.64 -16.97
C MET A 82 -11.47 -5.60 -16.31
N VAL A 83 -11.79 -4.52 -15.58
CA VAL A 83 -13.12 -4.31 -14.97
C VAL A 83 -14.21 -4.26 -16.03
N ASP A 84 -14.02 -3.48 -17.10
CA ASP A 84 -15.00 -3.40 -18.21
C ASP A 84 -15.18 -4.77 -18.89
N ALA A 85 -14.10 -5.52 -19.11
CA ALA A 85 -14.15 -6.88 -19.66
C ALA A 85 -14.94 -7.85 -18.76
N LEU A 86 -14.73 -7.81 -17.44
CA LEU A 86 -15.49 -8.60 -16.45
C LEU A 86 -16.99 -8.27 -16.52
N LYS A 87 -17.32 -6.97 -16.56
CA LYS A 87 -18.70 -6.47 -16.63
C LYS A 87 -19.40 -6.98 -17.89
N ARG A 88 -18.76 -6.84 -19.06
CA ARG A 88 -19.30 -7.31 -20.35
C ARG A 88 -19.39 -8.83 -20.43
N ALA A 89 -18.50 -9.55 -19.73
CA ALA A 89 -18.55 -11.00 -19.59
C ALA A 89 -19.60 -11.48 -18.56
N SER A 90 -20.40 -10.56 -17.99
CA SER A 90 -21.47 -10.85 -17.03
C SER A 90 -20.97 -11.49 -15.73
N ALA A 91 -19.83 -11.02 -15.20
CA ALA A 91 -19.48 -11.27 -13.80
C ALA A 91 -20.63 -10.79 -12.88
N LYS A 92 -20.82 -11.49 -11.75
CA LYS A 92 -21.89 -11.17 -10.79
C LYS A 92 -21.50 -9.98 -9.93
N THR A 93 -20.27 -9.98 -9.42
CA THR A 93 -19.67 -8.87 -8.68
C THR A 93 -18.22 -8.68 -9.13
N ILE A 94 -17.75 -7.43 -9.07
CA ILE A 94 -16.39 -7.04 -9.44
C ILE A 94 -15.77 -6.23 -8.28
N THR A 95 -14.81 -6.84 -7.60
CA THR A 95 -14.00 -6.18 -6.57
C THR A 95 -12.65 -5.78 -7.14
N VAL A 96 -12.39 -4.47 -7.20
CA VAL A 96 -11.07 -3.94 -7.55
C VAL A 96 -10.15 -4.09 -6.36
N VAL A 97 -9.10 -4.89 -6.50
CA VAL A 97 -8.06 -5.06 -5.48
C VAL A 97 -6.82 -4.28 -5.95
N ALA A 98 -6.55 -3.15 -5.31
CA ALA A 98 -5.44 -2.27 -5.61
C ALA A 98 -4.50 -2.16 -4.40
N PRO A 99 -3.51 -3.06 -4.24
CA PRO A 99 -2.62 -3.07 -3.07
C PRO A 99 -1.92 -1.73 -2.85
N PHE A 100 -1.62 -1.01 -3.93
CA PHE A 100 -1.26 0.40 -3.89
C PHE A 100 -2.22 1.21 -4.76
N TYR A 101 -2.94 2.15 -4.14
CA TYR A 101 -3.91 3.01 -4.84
C TYR A 101 -3.22 4.20 -5.50
N GLY A 102 -3.20 4.22 -6.83
CA GLY A 102 -2.61 5.29 -7.61
C GLY A 102 -3.29 6.64 -7.34
N TYR A 103 -2.53 7.73 -7.45
CA TYR A 103 -3.03 9.09 -7.19
C TYR A 103 -3.54 9.38 -5.77
N ALA A 104 -3.37 8.48 -4.79
CA ALA A 104 -3.85 8.65 -3.42
C ALA A 104 -3.36 9.93 -2.70
N ARG A 105 -2.20 10.46 -3.08
CA ARG A 105 -1.65 11.73 -2.55
C ARG A 105 -2.37 12.99 -3.06
N GLN A 106 -3.23 12.87 -4.07
CA GLN A 106 -4.04 13.95 -4.63
C GLN A 106 -5.50 13.80 -4.15
N ASP A 107 -5.67 13.72 -2.83
CA ASP A 107 -6.93 13.53 -2.09
C ASP A 107 -7.71 14.84 -1.89
N LYS A 108 -7.04 15.99 -1.98
CA LYS A 108 -7.69 17.29 -1.82
C LYS A 108 -7.00 18.37 -2.63
N LYS A 109 -7.68 19.50 -2.74
CA LYS A 109 -7.11 20.73 -3.29
C LYS A 109 -6.27 21.41 -2.21
N HIS A 110 -4.97 21.51 -2.42
CA HIS A 110 -4.08 22.36 -1.62
C HIS A 110 -4.12 23.81 -2.10
N ARG A 111 -4.39 24.01 -3.39
CA ARG A 111 -4.57 25.31 -4.03
C ARG A 111 -5.81 25.30 -4.92
N GLY A 112 -6.27 26.49 -5.29
CA GLY A 112 -7.33 26.61 -6.30
C GLY A 112 -6.91 25.98 -7.62
N ARG A 113 -7.88 25.38 -8.34
CA ARG A 113 -7.73 24.81 -9.69
C ARG A 113 -6.87 23.54 -9.81
N GLU A 114 -6.70 22.79 -8.72
CA GLU A 114 -6.13 21.43 -8.74
C GLU A 114 -7.22 20.36 -8.89
N PRO A 115 -6.91 19.19 -9.49
CA PRO A 115 -7.79 18.03 -9.47
C PRO A 115 -7.80 17.36 -8.09
N ILE A 116 -8.85 16.58 -7.81
CA ILE A 116 -8.85 15.59 -6.73
C ILE A 116 -8.75 14.23 -7.41
N SER A 117 -7.54 13.87 -7.84
CA SER A 117 -7.33 12.71 -8.71
C SER A 117 -7.68 11.39 -8.01
N ALA A 118 -7.55 11.30 -6.70
CA ALA A 118 -7.99 10.12 -5.94
C ALA A 118 -9.51 9.87 -6.07
N ARG A 119 -10.33 10.94 -6.09
CA ARG A 119 -11.78 10.86 -6.35
C ARG A 119 -12.04 10.49 -7.81
N LEU A 120 -11.31 11.10 -8.76
CA LEU A 120 -11.43 10.73 -10.17
C LEU A 120 -11.17 9.23 -10.38
N MET A 121 -10.16 8.64 -9.73
CA MET A 121 -9.91 7.20 -9.82
C MET A 121 -11.10 6.37 -9.33
N ALA A 122 -11.73 6.76 -8.21
CA ALA A 122 -12.92 6.08 -7.70
C ALA A 122 -14.10 6.17 -8.68
N ASP A 123 -14.33 7.36 -9.26
CA ASP A 123 -15.37 7.58 -10.27
C ASP A 123 -15.13 6.75 -11.55
N LEU A 124 -13.87 6.63 -11.98
CA LEU A 124 -13.49 5.82 -13.15
C LEU A 124 -13.76 4.34 -12.92
N PHE A 125 -13.36 3.79 -11.76
CA PHE A 125 -13.61 2.37 -11.44
C PHE A 125 -15.10 2.08 -11.30
N LEU A 126 -15.86 2.96 -10.63
CA LEU A 126 -17.32 2.85 -10.55
C LEU A 126 -17.95 2.83 -11.95
N THR A 127 -17.53 3.76 -12.81
CA THR A 127 -18.02 3.88 -14.19
C THR A 127 -17.69 2.63 -15.02
N ALA A 128 -16.45 2.12 -14.90
CA ALA A 128 -16.00 0.91 -15.56
C ALA A 128 -16.85 -0.32 -15.16
N GLY A 129 -17.29 -0.38 -13.89
CA GLY A 129 -18.18 -1.43 -13.40
C GLY A 129 -17.78 -2.07 -12.09
N ALA A 130 -16.88 -1.48 -11.31
CA ALA A 130 -16.54 -1.99 -9.99
C ALA A 130 -17.74 -1.86 -9.04
N ASP A 131 -17.99 -2.92 -8.27
CA ASP A 131 -18.99 -2.91 -7.18
C ASP A 131 -18.34 -2.58 -5.83
N ARG A 132 -17.04 -2.81 -5.70
CA ARG A 132 -16.26 -2.67 -4.46
C ARG A 132 -14.81 -2.31 -4.76
N LEU A 133 -14.19 -1.53 -3.87
CA LEU A 133 -12.74 -1.29 -3.88
C LEU A 133 -12.10 -1.93 -2.64
N MET A 134 -10.89 -2.45 -2.79
CA MET A 134 -10.05 -2.96 -1.72
C MET A 134 -8.63 -2.42 -1.91
N SER A 135 -8.04 -1.82 -0.87
CA SER A 135 -6.68 -1.28 -0.94
C SER A 135 -5.99 -1.35 0.41
N VAL A 136 -4.66 -1.28 0.41
CA VAL A 136 -3.83 -1.32 1.62
C VAL A 136 -3.32 0.09 1.91
N ASP A 137 -3.43 0.53 3.17
CA ASP A 137 -2.93 1.80 3.71
C ASP A 137 -3.11 3.02 2.79
N LEU A 138 -4.38 3.34 2.49
CA LEU A 138 -4.75 4.56 1.77
C LEU A 138 -4.11 5.79 2.43
N HIS A 139 -3.46 6.62 1.62
CA HIS A 139 -2.74 7.81 2.07
C HIS A 139 -3.55 8.68 3.05
N ALA A 140 -4.84 8.84 2.74
CA ALA A 140 -5.86 9.45 3.58
C ALA A 140 -7.08 8.53 3.68
N ALA A 141 -7.48 8.18 4.91
CA ALA A 141 -8.61 7.29 5.18
C ALA A 141 -9.95 7.82 4.63
N GLN A 142 -10.08 9.14 4.44
CA GLN A 142 -11.25 9.79 3.85
C GLN A 142 -11.48 9.40 2.38
N THR A 143 -10.46 8.86 1.70
CA THR A 143 -10.56 8.35 0.33
C THR A 143 -11.65 7.27 0.20
N GLN A 144 -11.96 6.55 1.28
CA GLN A 144 -13.09 5.60 1.32
C GLN A 144 -14.42 6.26 0.94
N GLY A 145 -14.64 7.51 1.35
CA GLY A 145 -15.85 8.28 1.03
C GLY A 145 -15.90 8.80 -0.42
N TYR A 146 -14.91 8.49 -1.26
CA TYR A 146 -14.92 8.87 -2.67
C TYR A 146 -15.61 7.84 -3.56
N PHE A 147 -15.79 6.61 -3.10
CA PHE A 147 -16.43 5.57 -3.88
C PHE A 147 -17.88 5.41 -3.43
N ASP A 148 -18.81 5.41 -4.38
CA ASP A 148 -20.23 5.22 -4.10
C ASP A 148 -20.58 3.72 -4.02
N GLY A 149 -19.85 3.00 -3.16
CA GLY A 149 -19.94 1.56 -2.90
C GLY A 149 -19.04 1.17 -1.72
N PRO A 150 -18.97 -0.12 -1.33
CA PRO A 150 -18.10 -0.56 -0.26
C PRO A 150 -16.61 -0.37 -0.59
N VAL A 151 -15.84 0.08 0.40
CA VAL A 151 -14.37 0.18 0.33
C VAL A 151 -13.79 -0.57 1.52
N ASP A 152 -12.95 -1.56 1.25
CA ASP A 152 -12.18 -2.28 2.26
C ASP A 152 -10.77 -1.66 2.34
N HIS A 153 -10.54 -0.84 3.37
CA HIS A 153 -9.24 -0.25 3.67
C HIS A 153 -8.46 -1.16 4.62
N LEU A 154 -7.55 -1.95 4.05
CA LEU A 154 -6.70 -2.89 4.77
C LEU A 154 -5.48 -2.17 5.35
N TRP A 155 -4.95 -2.66 6.48
CA TRP A 155 -3.75 -2.08 7.10
C TRP A 155 -2.60 -3.08 7.15
N ALA A 156 -1.42 -2.70 6.65
CA ALA A 156 -0.22 -3.51 6.78
C ALA A 156 0.44 -3.38 8.16
N GLN A 157 -0.01 -2.43 8.99
CA GLN A 157 0.55 -2.18 10.32
C GLN A 157 0.75 -3.45 11.16
N PRO A 158 -0.19 -4.40 11.28
CA PRO A 158 0.04 -5.62 12.08
C PRO A 158 1.26 -6.43 11.59
N ILE A 159 1.44 -6.56 10.27
CA ILE A 159 2.59 -7.28 9.67
C ILE A 159 3.89 -6.55 9.98
N LEU A 160 3.91 -5.23 9.76
CA LEU A 160 5.11 -4.42 9.96
C LEU A 160 5.50 -4.33 11.44
N VAL A 161 4.53 -4.14 12.34
CA VAL A 161 4.75 -4.07 13.79
C VAL A 161 5.29 -5.41 14.31
N GLU A 162 4.70 -6.53 13.89
CA GLU A 162 5.14 -7.84 14.37
C GLU A 162 6.57 -8.14 13.91
N TYR A 163 6.91 -7.79 12.67
CA TYR A 163 8.30 -7.89 12.22
C TYR A 163 9.22 -7.00 13.06
N VAL A 164 8.89 -5.71 13.23
CA VAL A 164 9.72 -4.76 14.01
C VAL A 164 9.89 -5.21 15.46
N ARG A 165 8.87 -5.82 16.09
CA ARG A 165 8.93 -6.38 17.44
C ARG A 165 10.09 -7.39 17.59
N THR A 166 10.39 -8.15 16.54
CA THR A 166 11.53 -9.11 16.54
C THR A 166 12.90 -8.45 16.39
N ARG A 167 12.95 -7.15 16.05
CA ARG A 167 14.18 -6.40 15.72
C ARG A 167 14.58 -5.40 16.80
N VAL A 168 13.73 -5.16 17.80
CA VAL A 168 13.94 -4.11 18.80
C VAL A 168 13.86 -4.67 20.22
N ASP A 169 14.55 -4.00 21.14
CA ASP A 169 14.29 -4.16 22.57
C ASP A 169 13.12 -3.24 22.95
N LEU A 170 11.98 -3.83 23.30
CA LEU A 170 10.76 -3.09 23.65
C LEU A 170 10.93 -2.17 24.87
N SER A 171 11.91 -2.44 25.74
CA SER A 171 12.23 -1.56 26.86
C SER A 171 13.01 -0.30 26.46
N ASN A 172 13.61 -0.30 25.25
CA ASN A 172 14.50 0.75 24.77
C ASN A 172 14.23 1.15 23.30
N VAL A 173 12.95 1.31 22.96
CA VAL A 173 12.48 1.73 21.65
C VAL A 173 11.73 3.07 21.74
N ALA A 174 11.76 3.87 20.69
CA ALA A 174 10.87 5.02 20.49
C ALA A 174 10.30 4.99 19.06
N VAL A 175 9.03 5.36 18.89
CA VAL A 175 8.43 5.51 17.56
C VAL A 175 8.51 6.96 17.15
N VAL A 176 8.93 7.20 15.91
CA VAL A 176 9.19 8.54 15.39
C VAL A 176 8.32 8.83 14.17
N SER A 177 7.54 9.91 14.23
CA SER A 177 6.82 10.43 13.07
C SER A 177 7.74 11.33 12.23
N PRO A 178 7.90 11.09 10.91
CA PRO A 178 8.79 11.87 10.05
C PRO A 178 8.30 13.31 9.78
N ASP A 179 7.02 13.58 10.05
CA ASP A 179 6.44 14.92 10.13
C ASP A 179 5.16 14.94 10.99
N ALA A 180 4.53 16.10 11.11
CA ALA A 180 3.33 16.28 11.94
C ALA A 180 2.08 15.57 11.39
N GLY A 181 2.02 15.27 10.09
CA GLY A 181 0.85 14.65 9.46
C GLY A 181 0.64 13.19 9.86
N ARG A 182 1.70 12.52 10.33
CA ARG A 182 1.73 11.09 10.65
C ARG A 182 1.74 10.75 12.14
N ILE A 183 1.56 11.74 13.01
CA ILE A 183 1.59 11.56 14.48
C ILE A 183 0.61 10.48 14.93
N ARG A 184 -0.62 10.46 14.41
CA ARG A 184 -1.63 9.45 14.77
C ARG A 184 -1.21 8.02 14.42
N VAL A 185 -0.53 7.84 13.29
CA VAL A 185 -0.01 6.53 12.88
C VAL A 185 1.11 6.11 13.84
N ALA A 186 2.01 7.03 14.15
CA ALA A 186 3.09 6.80 15.10
C ALA A 186 2.59 6.49 16.53
N GLU A 187 1.50 7.13 16.98
CA GLU A 187 0.82 6.81 18.25
C GLU A 187 0.27 5.37 18.27
N GLN A 188 -0.40 4.94 17.20
CA GLN A 188 -0.90 3.56 17.10
C GLN A 188 0.24 2.53 17.11
N TRP A 189 1.33 2.84 16.43
CA TRP A 189 2.54 2.02 16.43
C TRP A 189 3.17 1.94 17.82
N ALA A 190 3.27 3.07 18.53
CA ALA A 190 3.81 3.14 19.89
C ALA A 190 2.99 2.27 20.86
N ALA A 191 1.66 2.38 20.81
CA ALA A 191 0.76 1.54 21.61
C ALA A 191 0.99 0.05 21.33
N LYS A 192 1.06 -0.36 20.05
CA LYS A 192 1.27 -1.77 19.68
C LYS A 192 2.66 -2.28 20.04
N LEU A 193 3.68 -1.42 20.11
CA LEU A 193 5.03 -1.75 20.55
C LEU A 193 5.23 -1.65 22.08
N GLY A 194 4.13 -1.62 22.86
CA GLY A 194 4.18 -1.66 24.32
C GLY A 194 4.21 -0.29 24.97
N ASP A 195 3.43 0.65 24.44
CA ASP A 195 3.29 2.03 24.93
C ASP A 195 4.64 2.78 25.02
N CYS A 196 5.49 2.59 24.01
CA CYS A 196 6.82 3.19 23.99
C CYS A 196 6.78 4.70 23.69
N PRO A 197 7.85 5.47 24.01
CA PRO A 197 7.89 6.90 23.75
C PRO A 197 7.65 7.26 22.28
N LEU A 198 6.88 8.33 22.10
CA LEU A 198 6.62 8.94 20.80
C LEU A 198 7.53 10.15 20.60
N ALA A 199 8.11 10.27 19.41
CA ALA A 199 8.81 11.46 18.96
C ALA A 199 8.35 11.88 17.55
N PHE A 200 8.66 13.11 17.16
CA PHE A 200 8.41 13.58 15.81
C PHE A 200 9.47 14.57 15.33
N VAL A 201 9.71 14.57 14.02
CA VAL A 201 10.64 15.50 13.38
C VAL A 201 9.89 16.77 13.00
N HIS A 202 10.25 17.88 13.64
CA HIS A 202 9.70 19.19 13.31
C HIS A 202 10.49 19.83 12.15
N LYS A 203 9.80 20.07 11.03
CA LYS A 203 10.35 20.77 9.87
C LYS A 203 10.01 22.25 9.96
N THR A 204 11.02 23.12 9.97
CA THR A 204 10.79 24.55 9.70
C THR A 204 10.95 24.78 8.20
N ARG A 205 9.94 25.36 7.56
CA ARG A 205 10.00 25.70 6.13
C ARG A 205 10.59 27.09 5.98
N ASP A 206 11.63 27.24 5.16
CA ASP A 206 12.09 28.57 4.74
C ASP A 206 11.06 29.15 3.77
N ILE A 207 10.47 30.28 4.16
CA ILE A 207 9.43 30.99 3.39
C ILE A 207 10.00 31.47 2.03
N ARG A 208 11.32 31.60 1.90
CA ARG A 208 12.01 32.16 0.72
C ARG A 208 12.45 31.11 -0.31
N ALA A 209 12.40 29.81 0.00
CA ALA A 209 12.80 28.75 -0.91
C ALA A 209 11.71 27.66 -0.98
N ALA A 210 10.86 27.73 -2.02
CA ALA A 210 9.93 26.65 -2.31
C ALA A 210 10.72 25.34 -2.50
N ASN A 211 10.30 24.28 -1.80
CA ASN A 211 10.86 22.91 -1.84
C ASN A 211 12.16 22.63 -1.05
N LYS A 212 12.59 23.51 -0.14
CA LYS A 212 13.63 23.18 0.86
C LYS A 212 13.06 23.22 2.28
N ALA A 213 12.58 22.07 2.77
CA ALA A 213 12.33 21.89 4.20
C ALA A 213 13.61 21.41 4.87
N VAL A 214 14.11 22.14 5.86
CA VAL A 214 15.21 21.66 6.72
C VAL A 214 14.56 21.01 7.94
N ALA A 215 14.85 19.72 8.15
CA ALA A 215 14.46 19.02 9.37
C ALA A 215 15.36 19.57 10.49
N ASN A 216 14.76 20.27 11.46
CA ASN A 216 15.53 21.14 12.35
C ASN A 216 15.64 20.60 13.78
N ARG A 217 14.68 19.79 14.22
CA ARG A 217 14.64 19.33 15.62
C ARG A 217 13.77 18.09 15.79
N VAL A 218 14.22 17.16 16.63
CA VAL A 218 13.39 16.09 17.19
C VAL A 218 12.67 16.61 18.43
N VAL A 219 11.37 16.36 18.51
CA VAL A 219 10.56 16.56 19.73
C VAL A 219 10.19 15.19 20.27
N GLY A 220 10.60 14.88 21.49
CA GLY A 220 10.45 13.56 22.12
C GLY A 220 11.78 12.99 22.58
N ASP A 221 11.75 11.93 23.37
CA ASP A 221 12.94 11.24 23.89
C ASP A 221 13.42 10.16 22.90
N VAL A 222 14.59 10.40 22.30
CA VAL A 222 15.22 9.48 21.32
C VAL A 222 16.64 9.09 21.71
N GLU A 223 17.24 9.72 22.72
CA GLU A 223 18.65 9.55 23.06
C GLU A 223 18.91 8.13 23.61
N GLY A 224 19.88 7.42 23.05
CA GLY A 224 20.23 6.05 23.43
C GLY A 224 19.20 4.97 23.07
N ARG A 225 18.09 5.34 22.40
CA ARG A 225 17.01 4.42 22.02
C ARG A 225 17.14 3.95 20.57
N THR A 226 16.62 2.75 20.29
CA THR A 226 16.34 2.35 18.91
C THR A 226 15.09 3.09 18.43
N CYS A 227 15.22 3.86 17.36
CA CYS A 227 14.11 4.66 16.84
C CYS A 227 13.47 4.00 15.62
N VAL A 228 12.15 3.86 15.63
CA VAL A 228 11.37 3.31 14.50
C VAL A 228 10.65 4.46 13.83
N ILE A 229 11.14 4.89 12.65
CA ILE A 229 10.47 5.91 11.83
C ILE A 229 9.38 5.22 11.00
N VAL A 230 8.14 5.71 11.11
CA VAL A 230 6.97 5.10 10.43
C VAL A 230 6.34 6.07 9.44
N ASP A 231 6.02 5.58 8.23
CA ASP A 231 5.27 6.33 7.21
C ASP A 231 4.34 5.40 6.42
N ASP A 232 3.43 5.93 5.62
CA ASP A 232 2.60 5.09 4.71
C ASP A 232 3.39 4.65 3.48
N LEU A 233 4.20 5.55 2.92
CA LEU A 233 4.96 5.29 1.70
C LEU A 233 6.31 5.99 1.66
N ILE A 234 7.23 5.44 0.87
CA ILE A 234 8.52 6.06 0.57
C ILE A 234 8.64 6.27 -0.94
N ASP A 235 8.62 7.54 -1.36
CA ASP A 235 8.79 7.92 -2.78
C ASP A 235 10.24 8.19 -3.12
N THR A 236 10.72 9.43 -3.02
CA THR A 236 12.12 9.79 -3.32
C THR A 236 13.05 9.68 -2.10
N ALA A 237 12.54 9.17 -0.99
CA ALA A 237 13.21 9.04 0.32
C ALA A 237 13.81 10.32 0.95
N GLY A 238 13.64 11.51 0.38
CA GLY A 238 14.25 12.74 0.90
C GLY A 238 13.80 13.10 2.33
N THR A 239 12.50 12.96 2.61
CA THR A 239 11.94 13.16 3.97
C THR A 239 12.51 12.14 4.95
N ILE A 240 12.46 10.85 4.59
CA ILE A 240 12.88 9.75 5.46
C ILE A 240 14.37 9.83 5.75
N ALA A 241 15.22 9.97 4.74
CA ALA A 241 16.66 10.09 4.92
C ALA A 241 17.05 11.31 5.79
N GLY A 242 16.33 12.44 5.63
CA GLY A 242 16.49 13.60 6.48
C GLY A 242 16.08 13.34 7.94
N ALA A 243 14.97 12.62 8.15
CA ALA A 243 14.50 12.24 9.48
C ALA A 243 15.48 11.28 10.17
N VAL A 244 15.97 10.25 9.47
CA VAL A 244 16.99 9.32 9.97
C VAL A 244 18.22 10.09 10.47
N ARG A 245 18.76 11.00 9.65
CA ARG A 245 19.92 11.81 10.02
C ARG A 245 19.67 12.63 11.29
N VAL A 246 18.55 13.35 11.35
CA VAL A 246 18.23 14.23 12.49
C VAL A 246 18.00 13.42 13.78
N VAL A 247 17.43 12.23 13.68
CA VAL A 247 17.24 11.33 14.82
C VAL A 247 18.58 10.76 15.33
N LEU A 248 19.49 10.37 14.42
CA LEU A 248 20.84 9.93 14.78
C LEU A 248 21.66 11.08 15.40
N GLU A 249 21.61 12.28 14.83
CA GLU A 249 22.27 13.48 15.37
C GLU A 249 21.73 13.87 16.77
N ALA A 250 20.48 13.53 17.06
CA ALA A 250 19.86 13.71 18.37
C ALA A 250 20.23 12.62 19.39
N GLY A 251 21.15 11.72 19.05
CA GLY A 251 21.71 10.72 19.97
C GLY A 251 21.01 9.37 19.97
N ALA A 252 20.14 9.08 18.99
CA ALA A 252 19.56 7.74 18.86
C ALA A 252 20.64 6.66 18.68
N LYS A 253 20.41 5.48 19.27
CA LYS A 253 21.32 4.34 19.18
C LYS A 253 21.42 3.81 17.76
N ASP A 254 20.27 3.61 17.12
CA ASP A 254 20.11 3.22 15.73
C ASP A 254 18.69 3.55 15.26
N VAL A 255 18.46 3.46 13.95
CA VAL A 255 17.18 3.79 13.32
C VAL A 255 16.71 2.66 12.42
N ILE A 256 15.47 2.23 12.58
CA ILE A 256 14.71 1.41 11.64
C ILE A 256 13.70 2.31 10.94
N VAL A 257 13.52 2.12 9.64
CA VAL A 257 12.42 2.73 8.89
C VAL A 257 11.41 1.64 8.56
N ALA A 258 10.12 1.91 8.78
CA ALA A 258 9.03 1.05 8.32
C ALA A 258 8.03 1.87 7.52
N ALA A 259 7.64 1.36 6.35
CA ALA A 259 6.55 1.93 5.57
C ALA A 259 5.75 0.81 4.88
N THR A 260 4.52 1.10 4.48
CA THR A 260 3.75 0.13 3.71
C THR A 260 4.25 0.08 2.27
N HIS A 261 4.24 1.20 1.57
CA HIS A 261 4.50 1.23 0.14
C HIS A 261 5.90 1.74 -0.22
N GLY A 262 6.74 0.87 -0.79
CA GLY A 262 8.00 1.26 -1.40
C GLY A 262 7.79 1.76 -2.84
N VAL A 263 7.44 3.03 -3.04
CA VAL A 263 7.39 3.62 -4.39
C VAL A 263 8.81 3.74 -4.97
N LEU A 264 9.78 4.13 -4.12
CA LEU A 264 11.22 4.13 -4.37
C LEU A 264 11.63 4.77 -5.72
N SER A 265 11.01 5.91 -6.08
CA SER A 265 11.43 6.67 -7.26
C SER A 265 12.81 7.27 -7.04
N ASP A 266 13.58 7.45 -8.12
CA ASP A 266 14.94 7.97 -8.01
C ASP A 266 14.99 9.32 -7.28
N PRO A 267 16.03 9.56 -6.44
CA PRO A 267 17.14 8.67 -6.08
C PRO A 267 16.91 7.95 -4.73
N ALA A 268 15.75 7.30 -4.52
CA ALA A 268 15.39 6.74 -3.22
C ALA A 268 16.34 5.65 -2.71
N ALA A 269 16.69 4.68 -3.55
CA ALA A 269 17.56 3.57 -3.16
C ALA A 269 18.93 4.09 -2.66
N GLU A 270 19.56 4.99 -3.42
CA GLU A 270 20.83 5.63 -3.04
C GLU A 270 20.72 6.38 -1.71
N ARG A 271 19.64 7.14 -1.52
CA ARG A 271 19.41 7.91 -0.29
C ARG A 271 19.20 7.00 0.91
N LEU A 272 18.41 5.95 0.79
CA LEU A 272 18.13 5.01 1.88
C LEU A 272 19.37 4.21 2.25
N GLN A 273 20.14 3.76 1.26
CA GLN A 273 21.39 3.05 1.48
C GLN A 273 22.42 3.91 2.22
N ALA A 274 22.48 5.22 1.95
CA ALA A 274 23.44 6.15 2.53
C ALA A 274 22.95 6.88 3.80
N CYS A 275 21.67 6.79 4.17
CA CYS A 275 21.12 7.62 5.26
C CYS A 275 21.50 7.20 6.68
N GLY A 276 22.09 6.01 6.85
CA GLY A 276 22.48 5.48 8.16
C GLY A 276 21.38 4.68 8.88
N ALA A 277 20.25 4.41 8.23
CA ALA A 277 19.26 3.48 8.75
C ALA A 277 19.86 2.07 8.85
N ARG A 278 19.64 1.41 9.98
CA ARG A 278 20.04 0.02 10.22
C ARG A 278 19.28 -0.93 9.29
N GLU A 279 18.00 -0.64 9.09
CA GLU A 279 17.09 -1.43 8.26
C GLU A 279 15.95 -0.55 7.73
N VAL A 280 15.51 -0.82 6.51
CA VAL A 280 14.35 -0.23 5.87
C VAL A 280 13.38 -1.36 5.53
N ILE A 281 12.20 -1.33 6.13
CA ILE A 281 11.18 -2.37 6.01
C ILE A 281 10.03 -1.79 5.20
N ILE A 282 9.69 -2.47 4.10
CA ILE A 282 8.52 -2.16 3.28
C ILE A 282 7.69 -3.41 3.03
N THR A 283 6.49 -3.26 2.48
CA THR A 283 5.74 -4.38 1.91
C THR A 283 5.94 -4.48 0.41
N ASP A 284 5.56 -5.63 -0.16
CA ASP A 284 5.49 -5.89 -1.59
C ASP A 284 4.15 -5.42 -2.23
N THR A 285 3.44 -4.46 -1.62
CA THR A 285 2.28 -3.81 -2.28
C THR A 285 2.62 -3.20 -3.64
N LEU A 286 3.91 -2.94 -3.90
CA LEU A 286 4.48 -2.57 -5.19
C LEU A 286 5.64 -3.52 -5.55
N PRO A 287 5.86 -3.81 -6.85
CA PRO A 287 7.04 -4.55 -7.29
C PRO A 287 8.30 -3.75 -6.97
N ILE A 288 9.31 -4.42 -6.40
CA ILE A 288 10.61 -3.82 -6.10
C ILE A 288 11.66 -4.42 -7.04
N PRO A 289 11.99 -3.72 -8.14
CA PRO A 289 12.95 -4.23 -9.12
C PRO A 289 14.36 -4.28 -8.51
N GLU A 290 15.22 -5.14 -9.05
CA GLU A 290 16.53 -5.46 -8.48
C GLU A 290 17.41 -4.22 -8.32
N GLU A 291 17.38 -3.29 -9.27
CA GLU A 291 18.15 -2.04 -9.24
C GLU A 291 17.74 -1.08 -8.11
N ARG A 292 16.56 -1.29 -7.50
CA ARG A 292 16.08 -0.52 -6.34
C ARG A 292 16.30 -1.25 -5.02
N ARG A 293 16.84 -2.48 -5.05
CA ARG A 293 17.18 -3.24 -3.84
C ARG A 293 18.54 -2.83 -3.32
N PHE A 294 18.67 -2.84 -1.99
CA PHE A 294 19.91 -2.51 -1.29
C PHE A 294 20.01 -3.38 -0.02
N PRO A 295 21.22 -3.58 0.55
CA PRO A 295 21.42 -4.56 1.61
C PRO A 295 20.57 -4.39 2.88
N GLN A 296 20.18 -3.15 3.20
CA GLN A 296 19.36 -2.82 4.37
C GLN A 296 17.84 -2.93 4.09
N LEU A 297 17.42 -3.26 2.88
CA LEU A 297 16.00 -3.35 2.50
C LEU A 297 15.44 -4.73 2.84
N THR A 298 14.42 -4.74 3.70
CA THR A 298 13.57 -5.89 3.96
C THR A 298 12.20 -5.66 3.32
N VAL A 299 11.75 -6.62 2.51
CA VAL A 299 10.42 -6.60 1.88
C VAL A 299 9.57 -7.70 2.50
N LEU A 300 8.43 -7.34 3.08
CA LEU A 300 7.46 -8.27 3.67
C LEU A 300 6.30 -8.50 2.71
N SER A 301 5.81 -9.75 2.64
CA SER A 301 4.65 -10.05 1.79
C SER A 301 3.34 -9.54 2.41
N ILE A 302 2.52 -8.90 1.58
CA ILE A 302 1.13 -8.52 1.87
C ILE A 302 0.13 -9.59 1.41
N ALA A 303 0.59 -10.63 0.71
CA ALA A 303 -0.26 -11.64 0.09
C ALA A 303 -1.19 -12.35 1.09
N PRO A 304 -0.74 -12.76 2.30
CA PRO A 304 -1.63 -13.40 3.27
C PRO A 304 -2.77 -12.49 3.73
N LEU A 305 -2.52 -11.18 3.86
CA LEU A 305 -3.55 -10.20 4.22
C LEU A 305 -4.59 -10.05 3.11
N LEU A 306 -4.13 -9.88 1.86
CA LEU A 306 -5.02 -9.75 0.71
C LEU A 306 -5.85 -11.02 0.51
N ALA A 307 -5.23 -12.20 0.58
CA ALA A 307 -5.93 -13.47 0.46
C ALA A 307 -7.00 -13.64 1.54
N ARG A 308 -6.69 -13.31 2.80
CA ARG A 308 -7.66 -13.38 3.88
C ARG A 308 -8.81 -12.38 3.68
N ALA A 309 -8.52 -11.15 3.28
CA ALA A 309 -9.56 -10.15 3.00
C ALA A 309 -10.47 -10.56 1.83
N ILE A 310 -9.90 -11.08 0.75
CA ILE A 310 -10.66 -11.61 -0.40
C ILE A 310 -11.57 -12.76 0.05
N ARG A 311 -11.06 -13.67 0.90
CA ARG A 311 -11.84 -14.78 1.47
C ARG A 311 -13.04 -14.28 2.28
N GLU A 312 -12.80 -13.36 3.20
CA GLU A 312 -13.86 -12.77 4.04
C GLU A 312 -14.93 -12.08 3.18
N VAL A 313 -14.54 -11.30 2.17
CA VAL A 313 -15.50 -10.65 1.27
C VAL A 313 -16.33 -11.67 0.49
N PHE A 314 -15.72 -12.77 0.05
CA PHE A 314 -16.42 -13.81 -0.70
C PHE A 314 -17.40 -14.62 0.16
N ASP A 315 -16.99 -14.94 1.39
CA ASP A 315 -17.77 -15.74 2.34
C ASP A 315 -18.82 -14.91 3.11
N ASP A 316 -19.00 -13.62 2.76
CA ASP A 316 -19.79 -12.63 3.52
C ASP A 316 -19.37 -12.51 5.00
N GLY A 317 -18.09 -12.76 5.26
CA GLY A 317 -17.45 -12.64 6.56
C GLY A 317 -17.11 -11.20 6.94
N SER A 318 -16.42 -11.04 8.06
CA SER A 318 -16.14 -9.73 8.66
C SER A 318 -14.71 -9.31 8.41
N VAL A 319 -14.48 -8.44 7.41
CA VAL A 319 -13.17 -7.84 7.14
C VAL A 319 -12.65 -7.04 8.35
N THR A 320 -13.54 -6.46 9.16
CA THR A 320 -13.15 -5.71 10.38
C THR A 320 -12.51 -6.60 11.46
N SER A 321 -12.76 -7.92 11.42
CA SER A 321 -12.14 -8.88 12.34
C SER A 321 -10.63 -9.05 12.09
N LEU A 322 -10.14 -8.62 10.92
CA LEU A 322 -8.71 -8.62 10.58
C LEU A 322 -7.91 -7.59 11.39
N PHE A 323 -8.58 -6.60 11.97
CA PHE A 323 -7.95 -5.43 12.58
C PHE A 323 -8.46 -5.16 14.01
N ASP A 324 -8.87 -6.21 14.72
CA ASP A 324 -9.40 -6.13 16.09
C ASP A 324 -10.58 -5.17 16.23
N GLY A 325 -11.41 -5.06 15.18
CA GLY A 325 -12.58 -4.17 15.13
C GLY A 325 -12.27 -2.71 14.81
N ASN A 326 -11.01 -2.37 14.51
CA ASN A 326 -10.63 -1.06 14.00
C ASN A 326 -10.63 -1.13 12.47
N ALA A 327 -11.71 -0.73 11.80
CA ALA A 327 -11.78 -0.59 10.34
C ALA A 327 -12.57 0.67 9.98
#